data_AF-A0AAD8EH01-F1
#
_entry.id   AF-A0AAD8EH01-F1
#
_cell.length_a   1.000
_cell.length_b   1.000
_cell.length_c   1.000
_cell.angle_alpha   90.00
_cell.angle_beta   90.00
_cell.angle_gamma   90.00
#
_symmetry.space_group_name_H-M   'P 1'
#
loop_
_entity.id
_entity.type
_entity.pdbx_description
1 polymer ?
#
loop_
_entity_poly.entity_id
_entity_poly.type
_entity_poly.pdbx_seq_one_letter_code
_entity_poly.pdbx_strand_id
1 'polypeptide(L)'
;GPRGSLRRLRSQLAEDGCSESQVILAKILLEEKCDLDITKEENEKLGVYWLIKASEQGNMEATNILKHCLETGQGITEHNYLDVKACLSMSQDEKLARKAAREMFTSLSSGQDFITSDQLRRQMQLVDKGIERGVEPAQKTLKENEEKNVGDGDVTLEKDDLGTQQPKDDLAQESNDEWTSRGEYSGEKLTEDHLVSAAAMYARGEFSRSS
;
A
#
# COMPACT_ATOMS: atom_id res chain seq x y z
N GLY A 1 30.18 8.25 14.06
CA GLY A 1 30.35 9.47 13.25
C GLY A 1 29.07 9.81 12.50
N PRO A 2 28.90 11.07 12.05
CA PRO A 2 27.66 11.60 11.46
C PRO A 2 27.19 10.88 10.18
N ARG A 3 28.10 10.21 9.46
CA ARG A 3 27.74 9.36 8.31
C ARG A 3 26.96 8.09 8.71
N GLY A 4 27.26 7.53 9.88
CA GLY A 4 26.59 6.32 10.39
C GLY A 4 25.22 6.58 11.04
N SER A 5 24.92 7.82 11.43
CA SER A 5 23.58 8.22 11.90
C SER A 5 22.63 8.50 10.74
N LEU A 6 23.12 9.17 9.68
CA LEU A 6 22.35 9.39 8.45
C LEU A 6 22.04 8.08 7.71
N ARG A 7 22.98 7.14 7.64
CA ARG A 7 22.74 5.81 7.05
C ARG A 7 21.64 5.06 7.80
N ARG A 8 21.69 5.05 9.14
CA ARG A 8 20.67 4.40 9.98
C ARG A 8 19.29 5.03 9.84
N LEU A 9 19.20 6.37 9.91
CA LEU A 9 17.93 7.08 9.77
C LEU A 9 17.29 6.82 8.40
N ARG A 10 18.10 6.77 7.33
CA ARG A 10 17.60 6.51 5.98
C ARG A 10 17.24 5.04 5.74
N SER A 11 17.97 4.09 6.36
CA SER A 11 17.55 2.70 6.39
C SER A 11 16.17 2.56 7.05
N GLN A 12 15.97 3.23 8.19
CA GLN A 12 14.68 3.24 8.88
C GLN A 12 13.56 3.86 8.03
N LEU A 13 13.81 5.00 7.36
CA LEU A 13 12.82 5.61 6.48
C LEU A 13 12.53 4.79 5.20
N ALA A 14 13.49 4.00 4.73
CA ALA A 14 13.26 3.07 3.62
C ALA A 14 12.45 1.84 4.07
N GLU A 15 12.64 1.40 5.32
CA GLU A 15 11.85 0.37 6.00
C GLU A 15 10.41 0.84 6.27
N ASP A 16 10.20 2.12 6.54
CA ASP A 16 8.87 2.75 6.69
C ASP A 16 8.07 2.79 5.36
N GLY A 17 8.65 2.31 4.26
CA GLY A 17 7.94 2.04 3.01
C GLY A 17 7.78 3.22 2.05
N CYS A 18 8.31 4.40 2.36
CA CYS A 18 8.21 5.56 1.45
C CYS A 18 9.11 5.38 0.20
N SER A 19 8.50 5.31 -0.99
CA SER A 19 9.26 5.16 -2.24
C SER A 19 10.33 6.24 -2.48
N GLU A 20 10.10 7.48 -2.06
CA GLU A 20 11.08 8.56 -2.22
C GLU A 20 12.33 8.33 -1.34
N SER A 21 12.11 7.95 -0.09
CA SER A 21 13.21 7.58 0.83
C SER A 21 14.00 6.39 0.30
N GLN A 22 13.33 5.41 -0.31
CA GLN A 22 13.96 4.25 -0.94
C GLN A 22 14.82 4.65 -2.15
N VAL A 23 14.35 5.58 -2.99
CA VAL A 23 15.14 6.10 -4.12
C VAL A 23 16.37 6.84 -3.64
N ILE A 24 16.23 7.71 -2.63
CA ILE A 24 17.36 8.46 -2.07
C ILE A 24 18.40 7.50 -1.49
N LEU A 25 17.96 6.49 -0.73
CA LEU A 25 18.86 5.48 -0.17
C LEU A 25 19.56 4.69 -1.27
N ALA A 26 18.84 4.29 -2.32
CA ALA A 26 19.42 3.57 -3.44
C ALA A 26 20.52 4.36 -4.17
N LYS A 27 20.26 5.64 -4.47
CA LYS A 27 21.25 6.54 -5.09
C LYS A 27 22.53 6.62 -4.26
N ILE A 28 22.38 6.80 -2.95
CA ILE A 28 23.53 6.84 -2.04
C ILE A 28 24.32 5.54 -2.10
N LEU A 29 23.65 4.38 -2.05
CA LEU A 29 24.31 3.08 -2.08
C LEU A 29 25.05 2.83 -3.41
N LEU A 30 24.47 3.27 -4.53
CA LEU A 30 25.07 3.14 -5.86
C LEU A 30 26.26 4.11 -6.08
N GLU A 31 26.24 5.27 -5.42
CA GLU A 31 27.28 6.31 -5.55
C GLU A 31 28.35 6.24 -4.45
N GLU A 32 28.15 5.45 -3.39
CA GLU A 32 29.05 5.38 -2.24
C GLU A 32 30.44 4.89 -2.68
N LYS A 33 31.42 5.79 -2.61
CA LYS A 33 32.83 5.44 -2.87
C LYS A 33 33.36 4.64 -1.67
N CYS A 34 33.53 3.34 -1.86
CA CYS A 34 34.18 2.46 -0.89
C CYS A 34 35.62 2.18 -1.30
N ASP A 35 36.52 2.07 -0.31
CA ASP A 35 37.93 1.74 -0.53
C ASP A 35 38.16 0.23 -0.84
N LEU A 36 37.12 -0.58 -0.68
CA LEU A 36 37.12 -2.03 -0.89
C LEU A 36 36.06 -2.42 -1.93
N ASP A 37 36.47 -3.18 -2.96
CA ASP A 37 35.60 -3.59 -4.07
C ASP A 37 34.42 -4.47 -3.62
N ILE A 38 34.65 -5.38 -2.65
CA ILE A 38 33.60 -6.29 -2.13
C ILE A 38 32.43 -5.49 -1.53
N THR A 39 32.74 -4.46 -0.72
CA THR A 39 31.72 -3.61 -0.08
C THR A 39 30.99 -2.75 -1.10
N LYS A 40 31.67 -2.33 -2.17
CA LYS A 40 31.05 -1.59 -3.27
C LYS A 40 30.02 -2.45 -4.01
N GLU A 41 30.37 -3.69 -4.34
CA GLU A 41 29.46 -4.61 -5.03
C GLU A 41 28.23 -4.94 -4.18
N GLU A 42 28.40 -5.14 -2.87
CA GLU A 42 27.30 -5.34 -1.91
C GLU A 42 26.39 -4.12 -1.80
N ASN A 43 26.97 -2.92 -1.73
CA ASN A 43 26.23 -1.67 -1.71
C ASN A 43 25.42 -1.48 -3.01
N GLU A 44 26.02 -1.72 -4.17
CA GLU A 44 25.33 -1.60 -5.45
C GLU A 44 24.16 -2.60 -5.56
N LYS A 45 24.36 -3.85 -5.13
CA LYS A 45 23.28 -4.86 -5.05
C LYS A 45 22.13 -4.38 -4.16
N LEU A 46 22.45 -3.81 -2.99
CA LEU A 46 21.45 -3.29 -2.07
C LEU A 46 20.75 -2.05 -2.65
N GLY A 47 21.46 -1.21 -3.40
CA GLY A 47 20.88 -0.09 -4.13
C GLY A 47 19.84 -0.55 -5.16
N VAL A 48 20.17 -1.57 -5.96
CA VAL A 48 19.21 -2.18 -6.91
C VAL A 48 18.00 -2.76 -6.19
N TYR A 49 18.17 -3.41 -5.03
CA TYR A 49 17.05 -3.91 -4.23
C TYR A 49 16.06 -2.78 -3.85
N TRP A 50 16.55 -1.64 -3.37
CA TRP A 50 15.70 -0.51 -3.02
C TRP A 50 15.04 0.15 -4.23
N LEU A 51 15.72 0.17 -5.39
CA LEU A 51 15.10 0.64 -6.64
C LEU A 51 13.96 -0.26 -7.09
N ILE A 52 14.09 -1.58 -6.95
CA ILE A 52 13.00 -2.53 -7.24
C ILE A 52 11.81 -2.20 -6.34
N LYS A 53 12.02 -2.06 -5.02
CA LYS A 53 10.95 -1.73 -4.07
C LYS A 53 10.25 -0.40 -4.37
N ALA A 54 11.02 0.64 -4.70
CA ALA A 54 10.43 1.94 -5.05
C ALA A 54 9.70 1.88 -6.41
N SER A 55 10.25 1.15 -7.39
CA SER A 55 9.65 0.94 -8.70
C SER A 55 8.34 0.15 -8.62
N GLU A 56 8.27 -0.90 -7.78
CA GLU A 56 7.04 -1.65 -7.50
C GLU A 56 5.92 -0.76 -6.92
N GLN A 57 6.29 0.29 -6.19
CA GLN A 57 5.35 1.29 -5.69
C GLN A 57 4.91 2.32 -6.75
N GLY A 58 5.36 2.17 -8.00
CA GLY A 58 5.07 3.09 -9.10
C GLY A 58 5.98 4.32 -9.15
N ASN A 59 7.13 4.33 -8.45
CA ASN A 59 8.06 5.45 -8.57
C ASN A 59 8.77 5.42 -9.94
N MET A 60 8.47 6.43 -10.77
CA MET A 60 9.03 6.54 -12.12
C MET A 60 10.53 6.82 -12.11
N GLU A 61 11.02 7.60 -11.16
CA GLU A 61 12.46 7.87 -11.03
C GLU A 61 13.20 6.57 -10.70
N ALA A 62 12.69 5.79 -9.75
CA ALA A 62 13.24 4.48 -9.43
C ALA A 62 13.29 3.56 -10.66
N THR A 63 12.20 3.53 -11.44
CA THR A 63 12.12 2.74 -12.68
C THR A 63 13.19 3.16 -13.69
N ASN A 64 13.43 4.47 -13.85
CA ASN A 64 14.44 4.99 -14.77
C ASN A 64 15.87 4.64 -14.33
N ILE A 65 16.17 4.79 -13.03
CA ILE A 65 17.48 4.43 -12.48
C ILE A 65 17.70 2.92 -12.59
N LEU A 66 16.67 2.12 -12.28
CA LEU A 66 16.73 0.67 -12.39
C LEU A 66 17.01 0.20 -13.83
N LYS A 67 16.42 0.88 -14.81
CA LYS A 67 16.73 0.65 -16.23
C LYS A 67 18.19 0.96 -16.55
N HIS A 68 18.72 2.07 -16.03
CA HIS A 68 20.13 2.42 -16.20
C HIS A 68 21.07 1.39 -15.55
N CYS A 69 20.73 0.88 -14.36
CA CYS A 69 21.47 -0.21 -13.71
C CYS A 69 21.49 -1.47 -14.58
N LEU A 70 20.36 -1.83 -15.20
CA LEU A 70 20.29 -2.98 -16.12
C LEU A 70 21.14 -2.79 -17.38
N GLU A 71 21.17 -1.59 -17.95
CA GLU A 71 21.94 -1.27 -19.16
C GLU A 71 23.45 -1.24 -18.92
N THR A 72 23.87 -0.75 -17.75
CA THR A 72 25.29 -0.64 -17.38
C THR A 72 25.83 -1.87 -16.64
N GLY A 73 24.95 -2.71 -16.11
CA GLY A 73 25.29 -3.84 -15.24
C GLY A 73 25.57 -3.45 -13.79
N GLN A 74 25.41 -2.18 -13.40
CA GLN A 74 25.70 -1.71 -12.05
C GLN A 74 24.77 -2.36 -11.01
N GLY A 75 25.34 -3.09 -10.04
CA GLY A 75 24.58 -3.82 -9.02
C GLY A 75 23.72 -4.98 -9.52
N ILE A 76 23.80 -5.33 -10.81
CA ILE A 76 23.03 -6.43 -11.41
C ILE A 76 23.77 -7.75 -11.20
N THR A 77 23.02 -8.76 -10.77
CA THR A 77 23.53 -10.10 -10.50
C THR A 77 22.59 -11.12 -11.12
N GLU A 78 23.06 -12.36 -11.26
CA GLU A 78 22.19 -13.47 -11.69
C GLU A 78 20.95 -13.65 -10.79
N HIS A 79 21.07 -13.29 -9.50
CA HIS A 79 20.01 -13.45 -8.51
C HIS A 79 18.90 -12.39 -8.66
N ASN A 80 19.24 -11.14 -8.97
CA ASN A 80 18.26 -10.06 -9.09
C ASN A 80 17.81 -9.78 -10.52
N TYR A 81 18.49 -10.35 -11.53
CA TYR A 81 18.24 -10.04 -12.94
C TYR A 81 16.79 -10.25 -13.39
N LEU A 82 16.18 -11.37 -12.97
CA LEU A 82 14.79 -11.69 -13.32
C LEU A 82 13.81 -10.72 -12.66
N ASP A 83 14.04 -10.38 -11.38
CA ASP A 83 13.20 -9.43 -10.64
C ASP A 83 13.28 -8.04 -11.26
N VAL A 84 14.49 -7.59 -11.62
CA VAL A 84 14.70 -6.31 -12.33
C VAL A 84 13.94 -6.30 -13.65
N LYS A 85 14.07 -7.36 -14.45
CA LYS A 85 13.36 -7.45 -15.74
C LYS A 85 11.85 -7.46 -15.58
N ALA A 86 11.33 -8.25 -14.64
CA ALA A 86 9.90 -8.30 -14.36
C ALA A 86 9.39 -6.92 -13.94
N CYS A 87 10.08 -6.26 -13.01
CA CYS A 87 9.73 -4.93 -12.51
C CYS A 87 9.74 -3.87 -13.63
N LEU A 88 10.67 -3.96 -14.58
CA LEU A 88 10.75 -3.06 -15.73
C LEU A 88 9.73 -3.37 -16.83
N SER A 89 9.28 -4.62 -16.95
CA SER A 89 8.25 -5.00 -17.93
C SER A 89 6.82 -4.59 -17.52
N MET A 90 6.59 -4.35 -16.23
CA MET A 90 5.29 -3.93 -15.71
C MET A 90 4.98 -2.50 -16.12
N SER A 91 3.75 -2.27 -16.59
CA SER A 91 3.27 -0.92 -16.90
C SER A 91 3.12 -0.08 -15.62
N GLN A 92 3.06 1.24 -15.79
CA GLN A 92 2.83 2.15 -14.68
C GLN A 92 1.47 1.87 -14.00
N ASP A 93 0.43 1.63 -14.79
CA ASP A 93 -0.91 1.32 -14.28
C ASP A 93 -0.93 0.00 -13.52
N GLU A 94 -0.18 -1.01 -13.97
CA GLU A 94 -0.06 -2.28 -13.27
C GLU A 94 0.62 -2.13 -11.91
N LYS A 95 1.71 -1.35 -11.84
CA LYS A 95 2.42 -1.06 -10.59
C LYS A 95 1.50 -0.34 -9.60
N LEU A 96 0.78 0.68 -10.05
CA LEU A 96 -0.17 1.43 -9.23
C LEU A 96 -1.35 0.56 -8.78
N ALA A 97 -1.90 -0.28 -9.66
CA ALA A 97 -2.98 -1.20 -9.34
C ALA A 97 -2.58 -2.21 -8.27
N ARG A 98 -1.38 -2.82 -8.41
CA ARG A 98 -0.84 -3.73 -7.39
C ARG A 98 -0.61 -3.01 -6.06
N LYS A 99 -0.03 -1.80 -6.07
CA LYS A 99 0.15 -1.01 -4.85
C LYS A 99 -1.17 -0.72 -4.15
N ALA A 100 -2.18 -0.24 -4.88
CA ALA A 100 -3.50 0.03 -4.34
C ALA A 100 -4.16 -1.24 -3.75
N ALA A 101 -3.99 -2.38 -4.42
CA ALA A 101 -4.47 -3.67 -3.92
C ALA A 101 -3.80 -4.07 -2.60
N ARG A 102 -2.48 -3.87 -2.46
CA ARG A 102 -1.76 -4.12 -1.20
C ARG A 102 -2.24 -3.19 -0.08
N GLU A 103 -2.37 -1.90 -0.35
CA GLU A 103 -2.85 -0.92 0.63
C GLU A 103 -4.28 -1.24 1.09
N MET A 104 -5.15 -1.61 0.16
CA MET A 104 -6.51 -2.06 0.47
C MET A 104 -6.50 -3.32 1.35
N PHE A 105 -5.65 -4.30 1.02
CA PHE A 105 -5.49 -5.51 1.82
C PHE A 105 -5.02 -5.18 3.25
N THR A 106 -3.94 -4.38 3.39
CA THR A 106 -3.41 -3.96 4.70
C THR A 106 -4.46 -3.23 5.53
N SER A 107 -5.28 -2.37 4.91
CA SER A 107 -6.35 -1.66 5.59
C SER A 107 -7.49 -2.58 6.06
N LEU A 108 -7.67 -3.73 5.41
CA LEU A 108 -8.78 -4.65 5.68
C LEU A 108 -8.41 -5.80 6.61
N SER A 109 -7.18 -6.30 6.50
CA SER A 109 -6.76 -7.55 7.12
C SER A 109 -6.68 -7.46 8.64
N SER A 110 -6.64 -6.26 9.24
CA SER A 110 -6.59 -6.07 10.70
C SER A 110 -5.47 -6.90 11.37
N GLY A 111 -4.35 -7.07 10.66
CA GLY A 111 -3.21 -7.89 11.10
C GLY A 111 -3.32 -9.39 10.81
N GLN A 112 -4.38 -9.84 10.13
CA GLN A 112 -4.51 -11.21 9.62
C GLN A 112 -3.83 -11.36 8.25
N ASP A 113 -3.59 -12.60 7.84
CA ASP A 113 -3.04 -13.01 6.54
C ASP A 113 -4.13 -13.19 5.46
N PHE A 114 -5.39 -12.94 5.80
CA PHE A 114 -6.52 -12.98 4.88
C PHE A 114 -7.55 -11.87 5.16
N ILE A 115 -8.35 -11.56 4.15
CA ILE A 115 -9.57 -10.76 4.24
C ILE A 115 -10.76 -11.60 3.76
N THR A 116 -11.98 -11.21 4.12
CA THR A 116 -13.20 -11.86 3.63
C THR A 116 -13.80 -11.12 2.45
N SER A 117 -14.54 -11.84 1.60
CA SER A 117 -15.29 -11.23 0.49
C SER A 117 -16.26 -10.13 0.94
N ASP A 118 -16.78 -10.21 2.16
CA ASP A 118 -17.65 -9.16 2.73
C ASP A 118 -16.88 -7.88 3.09
N GLN A 119 -15.69 -8.01 3.68
CA GLN A 119 -14.82 -6.87 3.97
C GLN A 119 -14.45 -6.14 2.68
N LEU A 120 -14.03 -6.89 1.67
CA LEU A 120 -13.69 -6.35 0.35
C LEU A 120 -14.90 -5.66 -0.30
N ARG A 121 -16.06 -6.33 -0.33
CA ARG A 121 -17.30 -5.79 -0.91
C ARG A 121 -17.71 -4.46 -0.28
N ARG A 122 -17.65 -4.36 1.06
CA ARG A 122 -17.99 -3.11 1.77
C ARG A 122 -17.03 -1.98 1.39
N GLN A 123 -15.73 -2.24 1.27
CA GLN A 123 -14.77 -1.23 0.83
C GLN A 123 -15.03 -0.77 -0.61
N MET A 124 -15.29 -1.69 -1.54
CA MET A 124 -15.62 -1.34 -2.92
C MET A 124 -16.85 -0.42 -2.99
N GLN A 125 -17.91 -0.73 -2.24
CA GLN A 125 -19.10 0.13 -2.18
C GLN A 125 -18.83 1.52 -1.59
N LEU A 126 -17.89 1.65 -0.65
CA LEU A 126 -17.49 2.96 -0.11
C LEU A 126 -16.72 3.78 -1.14
N VAL A 127 -15.82 3.14 -1.89
CA VAL A 127 -15.08 3.78 -2.98
C VAL A 127 -16.04 4.25 -4.07
N ASP A 128 -16.98 3.41 -4.51
CA ASP A 128 -17.98 3.77 -5.52
C ASP A 128 -18.82 4.99 -5.09
N LYS A 129 -19.33 4.98 -3.85
CA LYS A 129 -20.10 6.12 -3.28
C LYS A 129 -19.26 7.38 -3.05
N GLY A 130 -17.94 7.24 -2.92
CA GLY A 130 -16.98 8.34 -2.81
C GLY A 130 -16.69 8.97 -4.17
N ILE A 131 -16.58 8.15 -5.21
CA ILE A 131 -16.45 8.59 -6.60
C ILE A 131 -17.70 9.34 -7.04
N GLU A 132 -18.90 8.86 -6.68
CA GLU A 132 -20.18 9.52 -6.98
C GLU A 132 -20.36 10.88 -6.29
N ARG A 133 -19.68 11.12 -5.15
CA ARG A 133 -19.80 12.35 -4.35
C ARG A 133 -18.71 13.40 -4.60
N GLY A 134 -17.83 13.14 -5.57
CA GLY A 134 -16.89 14.13 -6.10
C GLY A 134 -15.47 13.99 -5.55
N VAL A 135 -14.53 13.71 -6.45
CA VAL A 135 -13.12 14.04 -6.26
C VAL A 135 -12.59 14.64 -7.56
N GLU A 136 -12.54 15.96 -7.59
CA GLU A 136 -11.51 16.70 -8.35
C GLU A 136 -10.13 16.28 -7.84
N PRO A 137 -9.14 16.02 -8.71
CA PRO A 137 -7.84 15.47 -8.32
C PRO A 137 -7.02 16.50 -7.53
N ALA A 138 -7.04 16.40 -6.20
CA ALA A 138 -6.21 17.20 -5.32
C ALA A 138 -4.75 16.72 -5.38
N GLN A 139 -3.95 17.32 -6.28
CA GLN A 139 -2.49 17.35 -6.19
C GLN A 139 -2.09 18.05 -4.88
N LYS A 140 -1.85 17.28 -3.82
CA LYS A 140 -1.22 17.79 -2.58
C LYS A 140 0.27 18.01 -2.84
N THR A 141 0.58 19.20 -3.34
CA THR A 141 1.92 19.79 -3.26
C THR A 141 2.14 20.22 -1.82
N LEU A 142 2.92 19.45 -1.06
CA LEU A 142 3.38 19.86 0.27
C LEU A 142 4.53 20.87 0.08
N LYS A 143 4.27 22.13 0.43
CA LYS A 143 5.30 23.07 0.87
C LYS A 143 5.03 23.38 2.33
N GLU A 144 5.98 23.00 3.18
CA GLU A 144 6.10 23.47 4.55
C GLU A 144 6.32 24.99 4.56
N ASN A 145 5.69 25.68 5.52
CA ASN A 145 6.40 26.59 6.40
C ASN A 145 5.55 26.99 7.60
N GLU A 146 6.24 27.04 8.73
CA GLU A 146 5.85 27.35 10.10
C GLU A 146 5.34 28.79 10.28
N GLU A 147 4.43 29.03 11.23
CA GLU A 147 4.74 29.74 12.49
C GLU A 147 3.45 30.09 13.30
N LYS A 148 3.43 29.60 14.55
CA LYS A 148 3.01 30.25 15.83
C LYS A 148 1.70 31.07 15.85
N ASN A 149 0.77 30.77 16.78
CA ASN A 149 0.82 31.28 18.16
C ASN A 149 -0.42 30.85 19.00
N VAL A 150 -0.26 30.99 20.32
CA VAL A 150 -0.97 30.46 21.51
C VAL A 150 -2.36 31.06 21.82
N GLY A 151 -3.19 30.31 22.55
CA GLY A 151 -4.30 30.78 23.41
C GLY A 151 -5.32 29.66 23.65
N ASP A 152 -5.18 28.80 24.66
CA ASP A 152 -5.65 28.92 26.07
C ASP A 152 -7.12 29.35 26.22
N GLY A 153 -7.93 28.52 26.89
CA GLY A 153 -9.37 28.72 27.04
C GLY A 153 -10.15 27.48 27.51
N ASP A 154 -9.93 27.12 28.77
CA ASP A 154 -10.76 26.29 29.65
C ASP A 154 -12.26 26.70 29.63
N VAL A 155 -13.20 25.74 29.54
CA VAL A 155 -14.48 25.69 30.28
C VAL A 155 -15.06 24.27 30.25
N THR A 156 -15.38 23.82 31.47
CA THR A 156 -16.01 22.57 31.92
C THR A 156 -17.53 22.47 31.72
N LEU A 157 -17.99 21.21 31.62
CA LEU A 157 -19.20 20.59 32.20
C LEU A 157 -20.60 21.13 31.83
N GLU A 158 -21.47 20.23 31.35
CA GLU A 158 -22.76 19.95 31.99
C GLU A 158 -23.32 18.57 31.57
N LYS A 159 -23.92 17.89 32.55
CA LYS A 159 -24.56 16.57 32.52
C LYS A 159 -26.04 16.77 32.85
N ASP A 160 -26.93 16.08 32.14
CA ASP A 160 -28.31 15.72 32.52
C ASP A 160 -28.54 14.34 31.88
N ASP A 161 -28.79 13.18 32.50
CA ASP A 161 -29.66 12.67 33.60
C ASP A 161 -31.09 12.25 33.20
N LEU A 162 -31.43 11.01 33.62
CA LEU A 162 -32.73 10.29 33.65
C LEU A 162 -33.44 9.97 32.31
N GLY A 163 -34.00 8.79 32.04
CA GLY A 163 -34.21 7.56 32.83
C GLY A 163 -35.09 6.55 32.05
N THR A 164 -34.80 5.26 32.26
CA THR A 164 -35.70 4.09 32.40
C THR A 164 -36.97 3.94 31.51
N GLN A 165 -37.09 2.81 30.78
CA GLN A 165 -38.10 1.74 30.98
C GLN A 165 -38.20 0.77 29.78
N GLN A 166 -37.99 -0.53 30.04
CA GLN A 166 -38.60 -1.63 29.29
C GLN A 166 -40.08 -1.78 29.70
N PRO A 167 -40.93 -2.36 28.85
CA PRO A 167 -41.45 -3.69 29.18
C PRO A 167 -41.51 -4.67 27.99
N LYS A 168 -41.72 -5.95 28.36
CA LYS A 168 -41.82 -7.16 27.53
C LYS A 168 -43.28 -7.49 27.17
N ASP A 169 -43.43 -8.61 26.44
CA ASP A 169 -44.61 -9.47 26.21
C ASP A 169 -45.42 -9.07 24.95
N ASP A 170 -45.91 -9.96 24.06
CA ASP A 170 -45.89 -11.41 23.95
C ASP A 170 -46.48 -11.82 22.57
N LEU A 171 -46.11 -13.02 22.09
CA LEU A 171 -46.87 -13.94 21.22
C LEU A 171 -47.04 -13.77 19.69
N ALA A 172 -46.84 -14.94 19.06
CA ALA A 172 -47.47 -15.53 17.87
C ALA A 172 -46.67 -15.56 16.55
N GLN A 173 -46.21 -16.79 16.27
CA GLN A 173 -45.74 -17.31 14.99
C GLN A 173 -46.73 -17.05 13.85
N GLU A 174 -46.23 -16.65 12.69
CA GLU A 174 -46.70 -17.21 11.42
C GLU A 174 -45.50 -17.49 10.50
N SER A 175 -45.54 -18.69 9.93
CA SER A 175 -44.55 -19.32 9.09
C SER A 175 -44.34 -18.57 7.78
N ASN A 176 -43.09 -18.33 7.39
CA ASN A 176 -42.70 -18.49 6.00
C ASN A 176 -41.18 -18.71 5.87
N ASP A 177 -40.81 -19.43 4.81
CA ASP A 177 -39.47 -19.52 4.23
C ASP A 177 -38.51 -20.58 4.79
N GLU A 178 -38.99 -21.83 4.78
CA GLU A 178 -38.15 -23.00 4.59
C GLU A 178 -37.81 -23.13 3.10
N TRP A 179 -36.63 -22.62 2.70
CA TRP A 179 -35.69 -23.20 1.68
C TRP A 179 -34.79 -22.14 1.02
N THR A 180 -33.80 -21.60 1.74
CA THR A 180 -32.48 -21.18 1.17
C THR A 180 -31.36 -21.16 2.23
N SER A 181 -31.39 -22.04 3.24
CA SER A 181 -30.32 -22.15 4.26
C SER A 181 -29.47 -23.41 4.09
N ARG A 182 -28.96 -23.64 2.88
CA ARG A 182 -27.98 -24.70 2.61
C ARG A 182 -26.94 -24.25 1.60
N GLY A 183 -26.11 -23.34 2.06
CA GLY A 183 -24.82 -23.02 1.47
C GLY A 183 -23.98 -22.45 2.59
N GLU A 184 -23.15 -23.28 3.21
CA GLU A 184 -22.04 -22.83 4.02
C GLU A 184 -21.14 -21.97 3.13
N TYR A 185 -21.44 -20.67 3.03
CA TYR A 185 -20.44 -19.68 2.63
C TYR A 185 -19.49 -19.56 3.81
N SER A 186 -18.62 -20.56 3.98
CA SER A 186 -17.40 -20.35 4.74
C SER A 186 -16.71 -19.18 4.05
N GLY A 187 -16.72 -18.01 4.71
CA GLY A 187 -16.23 -16.76 4.15
C GLY A 187 -14.91 -16.99 3.43
N GLU A 188 -14.93 -16.86 2.10
CA GLU A 188 -13.76 -17.09 1.27
C GLU A 188 -12.63 -16.21 1.79
N LYS A 189 -11.52 -16.86 2.12
CA LYS A 189 -10.31 -16.19 2.62
C LYS A 189 -9.53 -15.71 1.42
N LEU A 190 -9.59 -14.42 1.14
CA LEU A 190 -8.81 -13.76 0.10
C LEU A 190 -7.49 -13.30 0.70
N THR A 191 -6.38 -13.70 0.09
CA THR A 191 -5.03 -13.25 0.50
C THR A 191 -4.61 -12.01 -0.30
N GLU A 192 -3.53 -11.34 0.13
CA GLU A 192 -2.93 -10.23 -0.61
C GLU A 192 -2.67 -10.60 -2.07
N ASP A 193 -2.11 -11.78 -2.33
CA ASP A 193 -1.79 -12.26 -3.68
C ASP A 193 -3.02 -12.36 -4.58
N HIS A 194 -4.18 -12.74 -4.04
CA HIS A 194 -5.43 -12.78 -4.81
C HIS A 194 -5.82 -11.37 -5.28
N LEU A 195 -5.75 -10.38 -4.39
CA LEU A 195 -6.08 -8.99 -4.69
C LEU A 195 -5.08 -8.39 -5.68
N VAL A 196 -3.78 -8.60 -5.44
CA VAL A 196 -2.69 -8.08 -6.29
C VAL A 196 -2.76 -8.68 -7.69
N SER A 197 -3.02 -9.99 -7.81
CA SER A 197 -3.16 -10.67 -9.10
C SER A 197 -4.37 -10.17 -9.88
N ALA A 198 -5.53 -10.06 -9.22
CA ALA A 198 -6.74 -9.54 -9.85
C ALA A 198 -6.54 -8.10 -10.35
N ALA A 199 -5.93 -7.23 -9.53
CA ALA A 199 -5.62 -5.86 -9.90
C ALA A 199 -4.65 -5.78 -11.09
N ALA A 200 -3.63 -6.63 -11.13
CA ALA A 200 -2.69 -6.70 -12.24
C ALA A 200 -3.34 -7.16 -13.55
N MET A 201 -4.20 -8.19 -13.50
CA MET A 201 -4.96 -8.65 -14.67
C MET A 201 -5.88 -7.55 -15.22
N TYR A 202 -6.56 -6.84 -14.32
CA TYR A 202 -7.41 -5.71 -14.69
C TYR A 202 -6.61 -4.58 -15.37
N ALA A 203 -5.47 -4.19 -14.79
CA ALA A 203 -4.61 -3.15 -15.36
C ALA A 203 -4.03 -3.54 -16.72
N ARG A 204 -3.80 -4.83 -16.98
CA ARG A 204 -3.36 -5.35 -18.29
C ARG A 204 -4.49 -5.47 -19.31
N GLY A 205 -5.74 -5.20 -18.92
CA GLY A 205 -6.91 -5.31 -19.80
C GLY A 205 -7.39 -6.73 -20.03
N GLU A 206 -6.86 -7.71 -19.29
CA GLU A 206 -7.22 -9.14 -19.41
C GLU A 206 -8.65 -9.44 -18.93
N PHE A 207 -9.34 -8.45 -18.35
CA PHE A 207 -10.73 -8.53 -17.89
C PHE A 207 -11.76 -7.81 -18.79
N SER A 208 -11.40 -7.43 -20.02
CA SER A 208 -12.33 -6.87 -21.02
C SER A 208 -12.29 -7.71 -22.30
N ARG A 209 -13.37 -8.24 -22.89
CA ARG A 209 -14.81 -7.96 -22.81
C ARG A 209 -15.58 -9.28 -23.07
N SER A 210 -16.40 -9.75 -22.12
CA SER A 210 -17.61 -10.49 -22.50
C SER A 210 -18.64 -9.45 -22.93
N SER A 211 -18.69 -9.18 -24.25
CA SER A 211 -19.80 -8.47 -24.89
C SER A 211 -21.03 -9.35 -24.99
#